data_AF-A0A158QMV1-F1
#
_entry.id   AF-A0A158QMV1-F1
#
_cell.length_a   1.000
_cell.length_b   1.000
_cell.length_c   1.000
_cell.angle_alpha   90.00
_cell.angle_beta   90.00
_cell.angle_gamma   90.00
#
_symmetry.space_group_name_H-M   'P 1'
#
loop_
_entity.id
_entity.type
_entity.pdbx_description
1 polymer ?
#
loop_
_entity_poly.entity_id
_entity_poly.type
_entity_poly.pdbx_seq_one_letter_code
_entity_poly.pdbx_strand_id
1 'polypeptide(L)'
;MAISGEECRRMTVHHRCMHRDLFESSEIWRTKNLPAFSFPSAPFGCCTSFSAAVTNCFFYPTTVHTRHSDASPQTPAGDASECTSEGLCSLADGPVLIWSPDKEERIRFRKANARTPKEYLVQCR
;
A
#
# COMPACT_ATOMS: atom_id res chain seq x y z
N MET A 1 8.07 -6.53 7.59
CA MET A 1 7.68 -7.69 6.78
C MET A 1 7.19 -7.15 5.45
N ALA A 2 7.67 -7.72 4.33
CA ALA A 2 7.17 -7.35 3.02
C ALA A 2 5.82 -8.07 2.79
N ILE A 3 4.84 -7.36 2.23
CA ILE A 3 3.56 -7.93 1.80
C ILE A 3 3.76 -8.57 0.42
N SER A 4 3.08 -9.69 0.11
CA SER A 4 3.12 -10.27 -1.23
C SER A 4 2.15 -9.55 -2.18
N GLY A 5 2.39 -9.61 -3.48
CA GLY A 5 1.47 -9.06 -4.48
C GLY A 5 0.06 -9.63 -4.40
N GLU A 6 -0.07 -10.92 -4.10
CA GLU A 6 -1.35 -11.59 -3.91
C GLU A 6 -2.11 -11.06 -2.70
N GLU A 7 -1.40 -10.84 -1.59
CA GLU A 7 -2.01 -10.29 -0.38
C GLU A 7 -2.45 -8.84 -0.61
N CYS A 8 -1.67 -8.04 -1.33
CA CYS A 8 -2.10 -6.70 -1.70
C CYS A 8 -3.33 -6.71 -2.62
N ARG A 9 -3.44 -7.65 -3.58
CA ARG A 9 -4.68 -7.86 -4.37
C ARG A 9 -5.86 -8.25 -3.50
N ARG A 10 -5.64 -9.07 -2.47
CA ARG A 10 -6.69 -9.46 -1.53
C ARG A 10 -7.17 -8.27 -0.72
N MET A 11 -6.25 -7.42 -0.27
CA MET A 11 -6.58 -6.19 0.47
C MET A 11 -7.42 -5.23 -0.37
N THR A 12 -7.12 -5.08 -1.66
CA THR A 12 -7.88 -4.18 -2.55
C THR A 12 -9.26 -4.71 -2.92
N VAL A 13 -9.39 -6.00 -3.20
CA VAL A 13 -10.66 -6.58 -3.66
C VAL A 13 -11.61 -6.88 -2.50
N HIS A 14 -11.07 -7.38 -1.38
CA HIS A 14 -11.88 -7.91 -0.28
C HIS A 14 -11.83 -7.05 0.98
N HIS A 15 -11.02 -5.99 1.01
CA HIS A 15 -10.78 -5.20 2.22
C HIS A 15 -10.40 -6.08 3.41
N ARG A 16 -9.60 -7.11 3.16
CA ARG A 16 -9.16 -8.06 4.18
C ARG A 16 -7.67 -8.35 4.04
N CYS A 17 -6.99 -8.32 5.18
CA CYS A 17 -5.59 -8.70 5.30
C CYS A 17 -5.45 -9.99 6.14
N MET A 18 -4.27 -10.63 6.13
CA MET A 18 -3.91 -11.76 6.99
C MET A 18 -4.23 -11.51 8.47
N HIS A 19 -4.12 -10.26 8.92
CA HIS A 19 -4.29 -9.91 10.32
C HIS A 19 -5.74 -9.64 10.76
N ARG A 20 -6.64 -9.19 9.86
CA ARG A 20 -8.08 -8.89 10.07
C ARG A 20 -8.67 -8.14 8.88
N ASP A 21 -9.96 -7.83 8.97
CA ASP A 21 -10.64 -6.91 8.06
C ASP A 21 -10.10 -5.48 8.19
N LEU A 22 -10.05 -4.80 7.05
CA LEU A 22 -9.60 -3.41 6.91
C LEU A 22 -10.81 -2.49 7.07
N PHE A 23 -10.59 -1.38 7.77
CA PHE A 23 -11.59 -0.33 7.96
C PHE A 23 -11.12 0.94 7.28
N GLU A 24 -12.01 1.55 6.50
CA GLU A 24 -11.76 2.83 5.86
C GLU A 24 -11.71 3.97 6.89
N SER A 25 -10.76 4.87 6.69
CA SER A 25 -10.53 6.06 7.50
C SER A 25 -9.83 7.10 6.63
N SER A 26 -10.57 8.10 6.13
CA SER A 26 -10.01 9.19 5.33
C SER A 26 -9.27 8.70 4.08
N GLU A 27 -9.94 7.88 3.25
CA GLU A 27 -9.38 7.25 2.03
C GLU A 27 -8.25 6.24 2.28
N ILE A 28 -7.85 6.02 3.54
CA ILE A 28 -6.88 5.01 3.95
C ILE A 28 -7.62 3.84 4.59
N TRP A 29 -7.31 2.63 4.15
CA TRP A 29 -7.83 1.41 4.72
C TRP A 29 -6.80 0.82 5.66
N ARG A 30 -7.21 0.51 6.90
CA ARG A 30 -6.29 -0.03 7.90
C ARG A 30 -6.98 -0.99 8.86
N THR A 31 -6.22 -1.96 9.35
CA THR A 31 -6.67 -2.75 10.50
C THR A 31 -6.61 -1.87 11.75
N LYS A 32 -7.50 -2.13 12.71
CA LYS A 32 -7.54 -1.43 14.00
C LYS A 32 -7.10 -2.37 15.12
N ASN A 33 -5.93 -3.00 14.96
CA ASN A 33 -5.39 -3.88 15.98
C ASN A 33 -4.85 -3.01 17.13
N LEU A 34 -5.33 -3.28 18.34
CA LEU A 34 -4.92 -2.59 19.56
C LEU A 34 -4.04 -3.51 20.41
N PRO A 35 -2.98 -3.00 21.04
CA PRO A 35 -2.18 -3.79 21.96
C PRO A 35 -3.02 -4.11 23.19
N ALA A 36 -3.16 -5.40 23.49
CA ALA A 36 -3.84 -5.86 24.70
C ALA A 36 -2.78 -6.20 25.75
N PHE A 37 -2.90 -5.57 26.93
CA PHE A 37 -2.05 -5.86 28.08
C PHE A 37 -2.91 -6.49 29.18
N SER A 38 -2.55 -7.72 29.58
CA SER A 38 -3.08 -8.33 30.80
C SER A 38 -2.09 -8.10 31.93
N PHE A 39 -2.30 -7.03 32.71
CA PHE A 39 -1.46 -6.78 33.87
C PHE A 39 -1.77 -7.78 34.99
N PRO A 40 -0.76 -8.49 35.53
CA PRO A 40 -0.96 -9.30 36.72
C PRO A 40 -1.31 -8.41 37.93
N SER A 41 -2.20 -8.90 38.79
CA SER A 41 -2.56 -8.23 40.03
C SER A 41 -1.37 -8.18 41.02
N ALA A 42 -1.35 -7.15 41.85
CA ALA A 42 -0.36 -7.05 42.93
C ALA A 42 -0.45 -8.27 43.87
N PRO A 43 0.67 -8.78 44.43
CA PRO A 43 2.05 -8.27 44.35
C PRO A 43 2.92 -8.87 43.22
N PHE A 44 2.40 -9.82 42.44
CA PHE A 44 3.20 -10.59 41.47
C PHE A 44 3.56 -9.82 40.18
N GLY A 45 2.99 -8.63 40.01
CA GLY A 45 3.20 -7.77 38.84
C GLY A 45 4.12 -6.57 39.04
N CYS A 46 4.67 -6.34 40.24
CA CYS A 46 5.62 -5.24 40.38
C CYS A 46 6.89 -5.54 39.61
N CYS A 47 7.44 -4.48 39.01
CA CYS A 47 8.86 -4.39 38.71
C CYS A 47 9.30 -5.26 37.49
N THR A 48 8.35 -5.63 36.62
CA THR A 48 8.60 -6.34 35.35
C THR A 48 8.17 -5.50 34.15
N SER A 49 8.97 -5.52 33.08
CA SER A 49 8.66 -4.85 31.82
C SER A 49 7.80 -5.75 30.94
N PHE A 50 6.66 -5.25 30.48
CA PHE A 50 5.80 -5.93 29.51
C PHE A 50 5.88 -5.23 28.15
N SER A 51 6.13 -6.00 27.10
CA SER A 51 6.06 -5.52 25.72
C SER A 51 4.92 -6.22 24.99
N ALA A 52 4.04 -5.45 24.35
CA ALA A 52 3.08 -5.97 23.39
C ALA A 52 3.44 -5.42 22.01
N ALA A 53 3.47 -6.30 21.01
CA ALA A 53 3.65 -5.92 19.62
C ALA A 53 2.33 -6.11 18.87
N VAL A 54 2.02 -5.17 17.99
CA VAL A 54 0.85 -5.24 17.13
C VAL A 54 1.26 -4.89 15.71
N THR A 55 0.82 -5.73 14.78
CA THR A 55 0.99 -5.49 13.35
C THR A 55 -0.32 -4.99 12.77
N ASN A 56 -0.27 -3.89 12.04
CA ASN A 56 -1.42 -3.37 11.30
C ASN A 56 -1.12 -3.37 9.82
N CYS A 57 -2.07 -3.83 9.01
CA CYS A 57 -2.01 -3.69 7.57
C CYS A 57 -2.65 -2.37 7.17
N PHE A 58 -2.14 -1.75 6.11
CA PHE A 58 -2.72 -0.56 5.54
C PHE A 58 -2.64 -0.55 4.03
N PHE A 59 -3.64 0.05 3.40
CA PHE A 59 -3.56 0.43 2.01
C PHE A 59 -4.19 1.79 1.74
N TYR A 60 -3.69 2.49 0.74
CA TYR A 60 -4.21 3.79 0.33
C TYR A 60 -4.03 4.05 -1.16
N PRO A 61 -4.91 4.88 -1.75
CA PRO A 61 -4.78 5.30 -3.14
C PRO A 61 -3.57 6.23 -3.31
N THR A 62 -2.78 6.02 -4.37
CA THR A 62 -1.79 6.99 -4.84
C THR A 62 -1.74 6.99 -6.38
N THR A 63 -0.84 7.75 -6.97
CA THR A 63 -0.73 7.91 -8.42
C THR A 63 0.65 7.50 -8.89
N VAL A 64 0.70 6.68 -9.95
CA VAL A 64 1.93 6.35 -10.68
C VAL A 64 1.94 7.11 -12.00
N HIS A 65 3.11 7.61 -12.34
CA HIS A 65 3.37 8.23 -13.63
C HIS A 65 4.40 7.40 -14.38
N THR A 66 4.03 6.93 -15.56
CA THR A 66 4.94 6.24 -16.48
C THR A 66 4.89 6.97 -17.82
N ARG A 67 6.06 7.15 -18.43
CA ARG A 67 6.16 7.59 -19.82
C ARG A 67 6.59 6.41 -20.67
N HIS A 68 6.19 6.42 -21.93
CA HIS A 68 6.59 5.38 -22.89
C HIS A 68 8.12 5.23 -23.01
N SER A 69 8.87 6.32 -22.82
CA SER A 69 10.34 6.34 -22.85
C SER A 69 11.01 5.90 -21.56
N ASP A 70 10.27 5.81 -20.46
CA ASP A 70 10.85 5.62 -19.14
C ASP A 70 10.90 4.13 -18.81
N ALA A 71 12.07 3.66 -18.39
CA ALA A 71 12.27 2.25 -18.04
C ALA A 71 11.52 1.87 -16.75
N SER A 72 11.28 2.85 -15.87
CA SER A 72 10.64 2.66 -14.58
C SER A 72 9.56 3.72 -14.31
N PRO A 73 8.48 3.36 -13.58
CA PRO A 73 7.46 4.31 -13.18
C PRO A 73 7.96 5.26 -12.08
N GLN A 74 7.44 6.48 -12.08
CA GLN A 74 7.61 7.45 -11.01
C GLN A 74 6.42 7.41 -10.06
N THR A 75 6.70 7.41 -8.76
CA THR A 75 5.66 7.33 -7.71
C THR A 75 6.11 8.07 -6.46
N PRO A 76 5.19 8.74 -5.73
CA PRO A 76 5.50 9.26 -4.40
C PRO A 76 5.62 8.15 -3.34
N ALA A 77 5.32 6.89 -3.70
CA ALA A 77 5.33 5.75 -2.78
C ALA A 77 6.72 5.31 -2.32
N GLY A 78 7.78 5.71 -3.03
CA GLY A 78 9.17 5.34 -2.76
C GLY A 78 9.95 5.08 -4.05
N ASP A 79 11.12 4.46 -3.92
CA ASP A 79 11.95 4.08 -5.07
C ASP A 79 11.32 2.92 -5.85
N ALA A 80 10.94 3.22 -7.10
CA ALA A 80 10.37 2.27 -8.04
C ALA A 80 11.31 2.01 -9.23
N SER A 81 12.62 2.27 -9.08
CA SER A 81 13.60 2.10 -10.16
C SER A 81 13.71 0.67 -10.69
N GLU A 82 13.40 -0.32 -9.85
CA GLU A 82 13.37 -1.75 -10.22
C GLU A 82 12.00 -2.22 -10.73
N CYS A 83 11.00 -1.32 -10.76
CA CYS A 83 9.66 -1.63 -11.21
C CYS A 83 9.55 -1.49 -12.73
N THR A 84 8.95 -2.48 -13.38
CA THR A 84 8.54 -2.38 -14.78
C THR A 84 7.16 -1.70 -14.85
N SER A 85 6.73 -1.28 -16.05
CA SER A 85 5.37 -0.78 -16.31
C SER A 85 4.26 -1.83 -16.14
N GLU A 86 4.62 -3.07 -15.81
CA GLU A 86 3.67 -4.14 -15.50
C GLU A 86 3.07 -3.90 -14.12
N GLY A 87 1.74 -3.83 -14.05
CA GLY A 87 0.91 -3.31 -12.96
C GLY A 87 1.03 -3.89 -11.54
N LEU A 88 2.16 -4.51 -11.17
CA LEU A 88 2.49 -4.98 -9.84
C LEU A 88 3.99 -4.82 -9.61
N CYS A 89 4.38 -4.12 -8.54
CA CYS A 89 5.79 -4.04 -8.14
C CYS A 89 5.95 -3.97 -6.62
N SER A 90 7.02 -4.56 -6.12
CA SER A 90 7.45 -4.40 -4.72
C SER A 90 8.60 -3.41 -4.65
N LEU A 91 8.50 -2.37 -3.83
CA LEU A 91 9.60 -1.42 -3.65
C LEU A 91 10.68 -2.01 -2.73
N ALA A 92 11.90 -1.50 -2.87
CA ALA A 92 13.03 -1.83 -2.00
C ALA A 92 12.73 -1.59 -0.51
N ASP A 93 11.91 -0.57 -0.20
CA ASP A 93 11.51 -0.23 1.17
C ASP A 93 10.45 -1.18 1.76
N GLY A 94 9.97 -2.16 0.98
CA GLY A 94 8.99 -3.18 1.39
C GLY A 94 7.51 -2.99 0.99
N PRO A 95 6.97 -1.80 0.63
CA PRO A 95 5.58 -1.71 0.18
C PRO A 95 5.37 -2.37 -1.19
N VAL A 96 4.13 -2.74 -1.47
CA VAL A 96 3.71 -3.24 -2.79
C VAL A 96 2.79 -2.23 -3.47
N LEU A 97 3.04 -2.00 -4.75
CA LEU A 97 2.23 -1.16 -5.64
C LEU A 97 1.48 -2.06 -6.60
N ILE A 98 0.18 -1.80 -6.73
CA ILE A 98 -0.66 -2.41 -7.76
C ILE A 98 -1.34 -1.31 -8.54
N TRP A 99 -1.20 -1.35 -9.86
CA TRP A 99 -1.86 -0.43 -10.78
C TRP A 99 -2.28 -1.15 -12.04
N SER A 100 -3.19 -0.56 -12.81
CA SER A 100 -3.56 -1.05 -14.13
C SER A 100 -3.17 0.03 -15.13
N PRO A 101 -2.15 -0.19 -15.98
CA PRO A 101 -1.75 0.82 -16.96
C PRO A 101 -2.91 1.05 -17.93
N ASP A 102 -3.30 2.32 -18.10
CA ASP A 102 -4.28 2.70 -19.10
C ASP A 102 -3.62 2.58 -20.49
N LYS A 103 -3.97 1.50 -21.21
CA LYS A 103 -3.42 1.22 -22.54
C LYS A 103 -4.00 2.14 -23.62
N GLU A 104 -4.98 3.00 -23.30
CA GLU A 104 -5.38 4.08 -24.19
C GLU A 104 -4.31 5.18 -24.16
N GLU A 105 -3.21 4.97 -24.90
CA GLU A 105 -2.46 6.10 -25.44
C GLU A 105 -3.43 6.90 -26.31
N ARG A 106 -4.08 7.90 -25.71
CA ARG A 106 -4.72 8.95 -26.48
C ARG A 106 -3.60 9.72 -27.16
N ILE A 107 -3.21 9.26 -28.35
CA ILE A 107 -2.36 9.99 -29.30
C ILE A 107 -3.10 11.29 -29.62
N ARG A 108 -2.91 12.31 -28.77
CA ARG A 108 -3.49 13.63 -28.95
C ARG A 108 -2.48 14.46 -29.72
N PHE A 109 -2.59 14.44 -31.04
CA PHE A 109 -2.23 15.63 -31.80
C PHE A 109 -3.25 16.73 -31.49
N ARG A 110 -3.09 17.46 -30.38
CA ARG A 110 -3.59 18.84 -30.18
C ARG A 110 -3.17 19.40 -28.82
N LYS A 111 -2.42 20.51 -28.92
CA LYS A 111 -2.13 21.61 -27.98
C LYS A 111 -2.04 21.27 -26.48
N ALA A 112 -0.89 21.61 -25.91
CA ALA A 112 -0.54 21.55 -24.49
C ALA A 112 -1.67 22.00 -23.53
N ASN A 113 -2.56 21.08 -23.14
CA ASN A 113 -3.37 21.13 -21.91
C ASN A 113 -4.24 19.87 -21.74
N ALA A 114 -3.65 18.68 -21.74
CA ALA A 114 -4.39 17.43 -21.50
C ALA A 114 -3.86 16.74 -20.23
N ARG A 115 -4.46 17.05 -19.08
CA ARG A 115 -4.39 16.19 -17.89
C ARG A 115 -5.26 14.94 -18.09
N THR A 116 -4.84 13.84 -17.46
CA THR A 116 -5.54 12.54 -17.17
C THR A 116 -5.31 11.39 -18.16
N PRO A 117 -5.08 10.15 -17.66
CA PRO A 117 -6.01 9.40 -16.79
C PRO A 117 -5.60 9.28 -15.31
N LYS A 118 -6.60 9.05 -14.45
CA LYS A 118 -6.47 8.71 -13.04
C LYS A 118 -6.25 7.20 -12.94
N GLU A 119 -5.05 6.78 -12.57
CA GLU A 119 -4.77 5.39 -12.19
C GLU A 119 -4.88 5.29 -10.66
N TYR A 120 -5.82 4.50 -10.18
CA TYR A 120 -5.95 4.21 -8.75
C TYR A 120 -4.86 3.23 -8.38
N LEU A 121 -3.72 3.74 -7.88
CA LEU A 121 -2.70 2.87 -7.33
C LEU A 121 -3.06 2.51 -5.90
N VAL A 122 -2.89 1.26 -5.51
CA VAL A 122 -2.94 0.90 -4.09
C VAL A 122 -1.56 0.57 -3.58
N GLN A 123 -1.10 1.30 -2.57
CA GLN A 123 0.12 0.99 -1.82
C GLN A 123 -0.25 0.15 -0.61
N CYS A 124 0.19 -1.10 -0.53
CA CYS A 124 -0.05 -1.99 0.61
C CYS A 124 1.19 -2.13 1.48
N ARG A 125 1.01 -2.11 2.81
CA ARG A 125 2.08 -2.33 3.79
C ARG A 125 1.56 -2.93 5.10
#